data_AF-A0A496SIT3-F1
#
_entry.id   AF-A0A496SIT3-F1
#
_cell.length_a   1.000
_cell.length_b   1.000
_cell.length_c   1.000
_cell.angle_alpha   90.00
_cell.angle_beta   90.00
_cell.angle_gamma   90.00
#
_symmetry.space_group_name_H-M   'P 1'
#
loop_
_entity.id
_entity.type
_entity.pdbx_description
1 polymer ?
#
loop_
_entity_poly.entity_id
_entity_poly.type
_entity_poly.pdbx_seq_one_letter_code
_entity_poly.pdbx_strand_id
1 'polypeptide(L)'
;MGDQKRYDISEVSLKPSLLTVIIFPDSGRYVAKCPELDLATEMDTPHEAVEAIVQMLKEYAEDYHSREEMFARSPNRAHHKPYIDVLLECKTDWDIQELLEIKYGHLHLQPVSTGVA
;
A
#
# COMPACT_ATOMS: atom_id res chain seq x y z
N MET A 1 -11.84 21.67 -32.90
CA MET A 1 -11.33 20.31 -32.66
C MET A 1 -9.95 20.48 -32.05
N GLY A 2 -9.79 20.15 -30.77
CA GLY A 2 -8.51 20.32 -30.06
C GLY A 2 -7.53 19.22 -30.47
N ASP A 3 -6.27 19.58 -30.63
CA ASP A 3 -5.18 18.62 -30.87
C ASP A 3 -5.08 17.65 -29.69
N GLN A 4 -5.31 16.37 -29.97
CA GLN A 4 -5.11 15.29 -29.01
C GLN A 4 -3.60 15.09 -28.83
N LYS A 5 -3.06 15.52 -27.69
CA LYS A 5 -1.65 15.28 -27.35
C LYS A 5 -1.41 13.76 -27.26
N ARG A 6 -0.54 13.23 -28.12
CA ARG A 6 -0.08 11.83 -28.07
C ARG A 6 1.13 11.75 -27.14
N TYR A 7 1.06 10.83 -26.18
CA TYR A 7 2.16 10.54 -25.27
C TYR A 7 2.91 9.31 -25.81
N ASP A 8 4.23 9.41 -25.90
CA ASP A 8 5.09 8.28 -26.23
C ASP A 8 5.23 7.39 -24.98
N ILE A 9 4.98 6.09 -25.14
CA ILE A 9 5.00 5.10 -24.05
C ILE A 9 6.21 4.16 -24.14
N SER A 10 7.10 4.38 -25.10
CA SER A 10 8.26 3.51 -25.34
C SER A 10 9.24 3.40 -24.17
N GLU A 11 9.25 4.39 -23.27
CA GLU A 11 10.07 4.41 -22.04
C GLU A 11 9.32 3.90 -20.78
N VAL A 12 8.02 3.55 -20.89
CA VAL A 12 7.25 3.06 -19.75
C VAL A 12 7.60 1.60 -19.47
N SER A 13 8.29 1.36 -18.34
CA SER A 13 8.64 0.03 -17.88
C SER A 13 7.61 -0.47 -16.85
N LEU A 14 6.93 -1.58 -17.16
CA LEU A 14 6.05 -2.26 -16.20
C LEU A 14 6.91 -3.15 -15.30
N LYS A 15 7.33 -2.62 -14.15
CA LYS A 15 7.96 -3.41 -13.10
C LYS A 15 6.88 -4.15 -12.30
N PRO A 16 7.14 -5.38 -11.83
CA PRO A 16 6.23 -6.03 -10.90
C PRO A 16 6.13 -5.21 -9.61
N SER A 17 4.91 -5.02 -9.11
CA SER A 17 4.68 -4.38 -7.82
C SER A 17 5.28 -5.23 -6.70
N LEU A 18 5.83 -4.55 -5.69
CA LEU A 18 6.46 -5.15 -4.52
C LEU A 18 5.46 -5.29 -3.35
N LEU A 19 4.57 -4.33 -3.19
CA LEU A 19 3.62 -4.23 -2.07
C LEU A 19 2.19 -4.08 -2.59
N THR A 20 1.23 -4.61 -1.84
CA THR A 20 -0.19 -4.43 -2.13
C THR A 20 -0.79 -3.41 -1.18
N VAL A 21 -1.51 -2.41 -1.71
CA VAL A 21 -2.36 -1.53 -0.90
C VAL A 21 -3.82 -1.83 -1.20
N ILE A 22 -4.56 -2.28 -0.20
CA ILE A 22 -6.00 -2.55 -0.31
C ILE A 22 -6.76 -1.41 0.35
N ILE A 23 -7.59 -0.73 -0.43
CA ILE A 23 -8.43 0.40 0.03
C ILE A 23 -9.87 -0.06 0.12
N PHE A 24 -10.49 0.13 1.27
CA PHE A 24 -11.90 -0.21 1.50
C PHE A 24 -12.53 0.79 2.48
N PRO A 25 -13.81 1.17 2.32
CA PRO A 25 -14.47 2.00 3.29
C PRO A 25 -14.81 1.21 4.55
N ASP A 26 -14.69 1.89 5.68
CA ASP A 26 -15.06 1.42 7.02
C ASP A 26 -15.67 2.60 7.78
N SER A 27 -16.87 2.40 8.32
CA SER A 27 -17.52 3.36 9.23
C SER A 27 -17.59 4.82 8.72
N GLY A 28 -17.77 5.00 7.41
CA GLY A 28 -17.86 6.32 6.77
C GLY A 28 -16.51 6.95 6.39
N ARG A 29 -15.40 6.25 6.62
CA ARG A 29 -14.03 6.61 6.22
C ARG A 29 -13.47 5.56 5.26
N TYR A 30 -12.24 5.75 4.80
CA TYR A 30 -11.51 4.81 3.93
C TYR A 30 -10.23 4.34 4.61
N VAL A 31 -10.09 3.03 4.72
CA VAL A 31 -8.89 2.37 5.24
C VAL A 31 -8.02 1.95 4.07
N ALA A 32 -6.74 2.31 4.10
CA ALA A 32 -5.72 1.75 3.22
C ALA A 32 -4.85 0.79 4.04
N LYS A 33 -4.77 -0.47 3.62
CA LYS A 33 -4.00 -1.51 4.31
C LYS A 33 -2.89 -2.06 3.42
N CYS A 34 -1.68 -2.18 3.96
CA CYS A 34 -0.54 -2.89 3.38
C CYS A 34 -0.28 -4.19 4.16
N PRO A 35 -0.82 -5.34 3.71
CA PRO A 35 -0.72 -6.60 4.45
C PRO A 35 0.71 -7.10 4.64
N GLU A 36 1.59 -6.89 3.67
CA GLU A 36 2.98 -7.37 3.69
C GLU A 36 3.80 -6.74 4.83
N LEU A 37 3.40 -5.55 5.29
CA LEU A 37 4.07 -4.82 6.37
C LEU A 37 3.18 -4.64 7.61
N ASP A 38 1.97 -5.19 7.60
CA ASP A 38 0.95 -5.02 8.64
C ASP A 38 0.70 -3.55 9.01
N LEU A 39 0.60 -2.69 7.98
CA LEU A 39 0.35 -1.26 8.12
C LEU A 39 -1.07 -0.90 7.67
N ALA A 40 -1.67 0.09 8.32
CA ALA A 40 -2.97 0.63 7.93
C ALA A 40 -3.11 2.11 8.29
N THR A 41 -3.76 2.87 7.41
CA THR A 41 -4.17 4.27 7.61
C THR A 41 -5.66 4.43 7.37
N GLU A 42 -6.27 5.46 7.96
CA GLU A 42 -7.70 5.75 7.81
C GLU A 42 -7.90 7.25 7.51
N MET A 43 -8.49 7.54 6.36
CA MET A 43 -8.70 8.90 5.84
C MET A 43 -10.12 9.11 5.35
N ASP A 44 -10.49 10.35 5.07
CA ASP A 44 -11.86 10.71 4.70
C ASP A 44 -12.17 10.38 3.23
N THR A 45 -11.14 10.32 2.39
CA THR A 45 -11.24 9.94 0.99
C THR A 45 -10.26 8.80 0.63
N PRO A 46 -10.56 8.02 -0.44
CA PRO A 46 -9.63 6.98 -0.90
C PRO A 46 -8.27 7.54 -1.34
N HIS A 47 -8.27 8.76 -1.91
CA HIS A 47 -7.05 9.41 -2.38
C HIS A 47 -6.14 9.80 -1.21
N GLU A 48 -6.69 10.44 -0.19
CA GLU A 48 -5.96 10.75 1.04
C GLU A 48 -5.46 9.47 1.71
N ALA A 49 -6.22 8.38 1.66
CA ALA A 49 -5.78 7.09 2.22
C ALA A 49 -4.53 6.55 1.50
N VAL A 50 -4.43 6.72 0.17
CA VAL A 50 -3.22 6.40 -0.61
C VAL A 50 -2.04 7.28 -0.19
N GLU A 51 -2.23 8.59 -0.10
CA GLU A 51 -1.16 9.51 0.29
C GLU A 51 -0.66 9.20 1.71
N ALA A 52 -1.59 8.95 2.63
CA ALA A 52 -1.28 8.61 4.02
C ALA A 52 -0.50 7.30 4.13
N ILE A 53 -0.89 6.24 3.41
CA ILE A 53 -0.15 4.97 3.47
C ILE A 53 1.24 5.10 2.84
N VAL A 54 1.42 5.91 1.79
CA VAL A 54 2.74 6.19 1.20
C VAL A 54 3.66 6.87 2.22
N GLN A 55 3.17 7.88 2.94
CA GLN A 55 3.96 8.52 4.01
C GLN A 55 4.26 7.54 5.15
N MET A 56 3.27 6.75 5.58
CA MET A 56 3.47 5.74 6.63
C MET A 56 4.50 4.68 6.23
N LEU A 57 4.55 4.25 4.96
CA LEU A 57 5.56 3.31 4.47
C LEU A 57 6.97 3.88 4.59
N LYS A 58 7.14 5.16 4.24
CA LYS A 58 8.42 5.87 4.35
C LYS A 58 8.86 5.99 5.81
N GLU A 59 7.97 6.49 6.68
CA GLU A 59 8.24 6.63 8.11
C GLU A 59 8.55 5.27 8.76
N TYR A 60 7.82 4.22 8.38
CA TYR A 60 8.06 2.87 8.87
C TYR A 60 9.42 2.32 8.43
N ALA A 61 9.83 2.57 7.18
CA ALA A 61 11.15 2.16 6.70
C ALA A 61 12.29 2.85 7.46
N GLU A 62 12.14 4.16 7.74
CA GLU A 62 13.10 4.93 8.52
C GLU A 62 13.16 4.45 10.00
N ASP A 63 12.01 4.24 10.66
CA ASP A 63 11.96 3.70 12.03
C ASP A 63 12.55 2.28 12.07
N TYR A 64 12.20 1.43 11.09
CA TYR A 64 12.72 0.07 11.00
C TYR A 64 14.24 0.08 10.92
N HIS A 65 14.81 0.90 10.03
CA HIS A 65 16.26 1.00 9.86
C HIS A 65 16.95 1.50 11.14
N SER A 66 16.38 2.52 11.80
CA SER A 66 16.95 3.08 13.03
C SER A 66 17.01 2.08 14.19
N ARG A 67 16.17 1.03 14.15
CA ARG A 67 16.02 0.02 15.20
C ARG A 67 16.13 -1.40 14.63
N GLU A 68 16.92 -1.56 13.56
CA GLU A 68 16.95 -2.78 12.76
C GLU A 68 17.23 -4.03 13.60
N GLU A 69 18.19 -3.97 14.53
CA GLU A 69 18.52 -5.12 15.40
C GLU A 69 17.32 -5.63 16.22
N MET A 70 16.45 -4.71 16.67
CA MET A 70 15.25 -5.05 17.43
C MET A 70 14.19 -5.68 16.52
N PHE A 71 13.94 -5.07 15.36
CA PHE A 71 12.88 -5.55 14.47
C PHE A 71 13.25 -6.81 13.69
N ALA A 72 14.52 -6.98 13.34
CA ALA A 72 15.04 -8.20 12.71
C ALA A 72 14.92 -9.44 13.60
N ARG A 73 14.76 -9.26 14.92
CA ARG A 73 14.55 -10.35 15.89
C ARG A 73 13.08 -10.53 16.29
N SER A 74 12.19 -9.65 15.82
CA SER A 74 10.76 -9.73 16.13
C SER A 74 10.08 -10.79 15.26
N PRO A 75 9.35 -11.76 15.83
CA PRO A 75 8.61 -12.77 15.06
C PRO A 75 7.68 -12.16 14.00
N ASN A 76 7.08 -11.01 14.32
CA ASN A 76 6.10 -10.35 13.46
C ASN A 76 6.72 -9.36 12.48
N ARG A 77 8.00 -9.00 12.58
CA ARG A 77 8.60 -7.94 11.76
C ARG A 77 9.92 -8.31 11.08
N ALA A 78 10.55 -9.41 11.49
CA ALA A 78 11.81 -9.85 10.91
C ALA A 78 11.71 -10.04 9.38
N HIS A 79 10.55 -10.49 8.91
CA HIS A 79 10.28 -10.71 7.49
C HIS A 79 10.03 -9.42 6.69
N HIS A 80 9.96 -8.25 7.34
CA HIS A 80 9.72 -6.98 6.65
C HIS A 80 11.00 -6.45 5.99
N LYS A 81 12.19 -6.87 6.45
CA LYS A 81 13.48 -6.32 6.00
C LYS A 81 13.66 -6.23 4.47
N PRO A 82 13.34 -7.26 3.66
CA PRO A 82 13.49 -7.18 2.21
C PRO A 82 12.68 -6.05 1.57
N TYR A 83 11.50 -5.74 2.11
CA TYR A 83 10.68 -4.62 1.66
C TYR A 83 11.25 -3.28 2.12
N ILE A 84 11.75 -3.22 3.36
CA ILE A 84 12.37 -2.02 3.93
C ILE A 84 13.61 -1.62 3.12
N ASP A 85 14.47 -2.58 2.78
CA ASP A 85 15.69 -2.29 2.04
C ASP A 85 15.38 -1.62 0.69
N VAL A 86 14.31 -2.03 -0.01
CA VAL A 86 13.86 -1.39 -1.26
C VAL A 86 13.21 -0.02 -0.99
N LEU A 87 12.38 0.11 0.04
CA LEU A 87 11.73 1.40 0.39
C LEU A 87 12.75 2.49 0.74
N LEU A 88 13.89 2.12 1.34
CA LEU A 88 14.98 3.05 1.65
C LEU A 88 15.72 3.55 0.41
N GLU A 89 15.61 2.86 -0.73
CA GLU A 89 16.19 3.30 -2.01
C GLU A 89 15.31 4.34 -2.74
N CYS A 90 14.02 4.43 -2.38
CA CYS A 90 13.09 5.41 -2.93
C CYS A 90 13.45 6.83 -2.50
N LYS A 91 13.45 7.78 -3.44
CA LYS A 91 13.81 9.18 -3.21
C LYS A 91 12.60 10.10 -3.20
N THR A 92 11.50 9.65 -3.77
CA THR A 92 10.27 10.40 -3.95
C THR A 92 9.06 9.52 -3.64
N ASP A 93 7.93 10.15 -3.32
CA ASP A 93 6.65 9.44 -3.16
C ASP A 93 6.27 8.68 -4.44
N TRP A 94 6.68 9.20 -5.60
CA TRP A 94 6.48 8.54 -6.89
C TRP A 94 7.21 7.19 -6.96
N ASP A 95 8.47 7.13 -6.50
CA ASP A 95 9.24 5.89 -6.48
C ASP A 95 8.54 4.83 -5.62
N ILE A 96 7.94 5.24 -4.48
CA ILE A 96 7.17 4.34 -3.62
C ILE A 96 5.91 3.90 -4.35
N GLN A 97 5.17 4.81 -4.98
CA GLN A 97 3.95 4.51 -5.72
C GLN A 97 4.19 3.51 -6.87
N GLU A 98 5.35 3.55 -7.54
CA GLU A 98 5.74 2.57 -8.56
C GLU A 98 5.90 1.14 -8.00
N LEU A 99 6.13 1.00 -6.69
CA LEU A 99 6.22 -0.29 -6.01
C LEU A 99 4.85 -0.85 -5.61
N LEU A 100 3.78 -0.05 -5.67
CA LEU A 100 2.47 -0.43 -5.13
C LEU A 100 1.55 -1.02 -6.20
N GLU A 101 0.89 -2.13 -5.86
CA GLU A 101 -0.35 -2.54 -6.50
C GLU A 101 -1.53 -2.01 -5.67
N ILE A 102 -2.21 -0.98 -6.16
CA ILE A 102 -3.37 -0.39 -5.48
C ILE A 102 -4.65 -1.13 -5.90
N LYS A 103 -5.31 -1.76 -4.94
CA LYS A 103 -6.58 -2.47 -5.10
C LYS A 103 -7.66 -1.77 -4.29
N TYR A 104 -8.80 -1.53 -4.92
CA TYR A 104 -10.00 -1.09 -4.23
C TYR A 104 -10.87 -2.32 -3.94
N GLY A 105 -11.11 -2.60 -2.66
CA GLY A 105 -11.81 -3.79 -2.21
C GLY A 105 -13.26 -3.54 -1.83
N HIS A 106 -14.15 -4.44 -2.28
CA HIS A 106 -15.38 -4.84 -1.59
C HIS A 106 -15.91 -6.16 -2.16
N LEU A 107 -15.84 -7.25 -1.39
CA LEU A 107 -16.76 -8.38 -1.59
C LEU A 107 -17.20 -8.91 -0.23
N HIS A 108 -18.33 -8.39 0.24
CA HIS A 108 -19.00 -8.90 1.44
C HIS A 108 -20.00 -9.98 1.02
N LEU A 109 -19.61 -11.25 1.11
CA LEU A 109 -20.54 -12.37 0.97
C LEU A 109 -21.20 -12.61 2.33
N GLN A 110 -22.46 -12.18 2.48
CA GLN A 110 -23.25 -12.59 3.64
C GLN A 110 -23.44 -14.11 3.59
N PRO A 111 -23.26 -14.84 4.70
CA PRO A 111 -23.66 -16.23 4.77
C PRO A 111 -25.13 -16.32 4.39
N VAL A 112 -25.50 -17.22 3.48
CA VAL A 112 -26.91 -17.55 3.26
C VAL A 112 -27.43 -18.09 4.58
N SER A 113 -28.21 -17.28 5.30
CA SER A 113 -28.95 -17.71 6.46
C SER A 113 -29.87 -18.83 5.99
N THR A 114 -29.46 -20.07 6.22
CA THR A 114 -30.30 -21.24 6.03
C THR A 114 -31.33 -21.15 7.14
N GLY A 115 -32.43 -20.43 6.86
CA GLY A 115 -33.61 -20.43 7.70
C GLY A 115 -34.11 -21.87 7.76
N VAL A 116 -33.80 -22.55 8.85
CA VAL A 116 -34.42 -23.83 9.16
C VAL A 116 -35.79 -23.48 9.74
N ALA A 117 -36.82 -23.78 8.94
CA ALA A 117 -38.22 -23.75 9.33
C ALA A 117 -38.54 -24.84 10.36
#